data_AF-A0A9Q1BJM3-F1
#
_entry.id   AF-A0A9Q1BJM3-F1
#
_cell.length_a   1.000
_cell.length_b   1.000
_cell.length_c   1.000
_cell.angle_alpha   90.00
_cell.angle_beta   90.00
_cell.angle_gamma   90.00
#
_symmetry.space_group_name_H-M   'P 1'
#
loop_
_entity.id
_entity.type
_entity.pdbx_description
1 polymer ?
#
loop_
_entity_poly.entity_id
_entity_poly.type
_entity_poly.pdbx_seq_one_letter_code
_entity_poly.pdbx_strand_id
1 'polypeptide(L)'
;MAETPKEQKESAQIDSREMEGMRFDDILGLIGEMGVYQIVLLLLIFLAIIPMALQSMIYVFESDKVDHWCNVIEWSDAVKKCLDLRDNPENYLQCLHRYRDSSIPSTNEDGLVEYSKCLKYDIEYPSKLSDDFIIDNFTYSKIQCDEGWVYDQHQYISTTVTEFDLVCEKSHLSGTTQSIFYFGYLVGAWSSGSLADLRHLTEINFISVHRIIPESPRWLMDRNDYEEAEKILRKVATFNKTLDKLPSNLTEILHEGQKNSEINLKKENTIVHIFKKPRMRMATFILFALWSSGMGVCAAIARIGSISSPIILIIGDVWKPFPYIVCGPMALVVASAVLILPDTRRIALPGTLKDAEDFLKRNRKSRKGKDGIAGNQSAQAGGMTNEAFIDCKEV
;
A
#
# COMPACT_ATOMS: atom_id res chain seq x y z
N MET A 1 -18.58 26.38 -48.22
CA MET A 1 -18.76 27.76 -47.72
C MET A 1 -17.45 28.11 -47.04
N ALA A 2 -16.57 28.85 -47.71
CA ALA A 2 -15.29 29.26 -47.13
C ALA A 2 -15.56 30.52 -46.29
N GLU A 3 -15.18 30.49 -45.01
CA GLU A 3 -15.26 31.64 -44.12
C GLU A 3 -14.48 32.81 -44.70
N THR A 4 -15.03 34.02 -44.56
CA THR A 4 -14.38 35.22 -45.07
C THR A 4 -13.14 35.56 -44.23
N PRO A 5 -12.11 36.22 -44.80
CA PRO A 5 -10.90 36.63 -44.06
C PRO A 5 -11.16 37.55 -42.85
N LYS A 6 -12.36 38.14 -42.78
CA LYS A 6 -12.83 38.90 -41.61
C LYS A 6 -13.39 37.98 -40.53
N GLU A 7 -14.18 36.96 -40.88
CA GLU A 7 -14.71 35.98 -39.93
C GLU A 7 -13.61 35.11 -39.31
N GLN A 8 -12.55 34.75 -40.07
CA GLN A 8 -11.37 34.07 -39.52
C GLN A 8 -10.51 34.96 -38.62
N LYS A 9 -10.48 36.27 -38.89
CA LYS A 9 -9.80 37.24 -38.01
C LYS A 9 -10.62 37.52 -36.77
N GLU A 10 -11.94 37.60 -36.87
CA GLU A 10 -12.83 37.74 -35.71
C GLU A 10 -12.83 36.47 -34.86
N SER A 11 -12.88 35.26 -35.44
CA SER A 11 -12.80 34.02 -34.66
C SER A 11 -11.45 33.84 -33.97
N ALA A 12 -10.33 34.13 -34.65
CA ALA A 12 -9.01 34.13 -34.03
C ALA A 12 -8.82 35.26 -32.98
N GLN A 13 -9.49 36.40 -33.15
CA GLN A 13 -9.43 37.54 -32.23
C GLN A 13 -10.40 37.40 -31.04
N ILE A 14 -11.47 36.62 -31.17
CA ILE A 14 -12.37 36.21 -30.10
C ILE A 14 -11.73 35.09 -29.27
N ASP A 15 -11.11 34.10 -29.93
CA ASP A 15 -10.35 33.02 -29.30
C ASP A 15 -9.16 33.55 -28.47
N SER A 16 -8.43 34.55 -28.99
CA SER A 16 -7.35 35.21 -28.24
C SER A 16 -7.82 36.11 -27.08
N ARG A 17 -9.03 36.69 -27.15
CA ARG A 17 -9.62 37.47 -26.03
C ARG A 17 -10.25 36.60 -24.95
N GLU A 18 -10.81 35.44 -25.29
CA GLU A 18 -11.26 34.47 -24.29
C GLU A 18 -10.08 33.85 -23.53
N MET A 19 -8.91 33.77 -24.17
CA MET A 19 -7.67 33.32 -23.53
C MET A 19 -6.99 34.33 -22.59
N GLU A 20 -7.26 35.63 -22.72
CA GLU A 20 -6.65 36.75 -21.94
C GLU A 20 -7.08 36.81 -20.46
N GLY A 21 -7.92 35.89 -19.99
CA GLY A 21 -8.35 35.80 -18.59
C GLY A 21 -8.37 34.38 -18.01
N MET A 22 -7.80 33.41 -18.74
CA MET A 22 -7.84 32.01 -18.33
C MET A 22 -7.05 31.76 -17.06
N ARG A 23 -7.66 31.04 -16.12
CA ARG A 23 -7.00 30.57 -14.91
C ARG A 23 -6.21 29.31 -15.26
N PHE A 24 -5.23 28.98 -14.42
CA PHE A 24 -4.43 27.76 -14.59
C PHE A 24 -5.30 26.49 -14.73
N ASP A 25 -6.43 26.44 -14.02
CA ASP A 25 -7.35 25.30 -14.08
C ASP A 25 -8.07 25.19 -15.43
N ASP A 26 -8.35 26.32 -16.08
CA ASP A 26 -8.94 26.36 -17.42
C ASP A 26 -7.95 25.82 -18.46
N ILE A 27 -6.65 26.15 -18.29
CA ILE A 27 -5.55 25.61 -19.11
C ILE A 27 -5.42 24.09 -18.91
N LEU A 28 -5.57 23.59 -17.69
CA LEU A 28 -5.61 22.14 -17.44
C LEU A 28 -6.82 21.47 -18.10
N GLY A 29 -7.98 22.14 -18.10
CA GLY A 29 -9.17 21.70 -18.83
C GLY A 29 -8.93 21.55 -20.34
N LEU A 30 -8.14 22.44 -20.94
CA LEU A 30 -7.73 22.37 -22.35
C LEU A 30 -6.77 21.21 -22.63
N ILE A 31 -5.88 20.90 -21.69
CA ILE A 31 -4.88 19.81 -21.78
C ILE A 31 -5.50 18.43 -21.51
N GLY A 32 -6.64 18.39 -20.80
CA GLY A 32 -7.44 17.20 -20.51
C GLY A 32 -7.23 16.62 -19.10
N GLU A 33 -8.31 16.11 -18.51
CA GLU A 33 -8.33 15.63 -17.11
C GLU A 33 -7.53 14.32 -16.90
N MET A 34 -7.51 13.40 -17.88
CA MET A 34 -6.68 12.16 -17.86
C MET A 34 -6.23 11.74 -19.28
N GLY A 35 -5.20 12.40 -19.79
CA GLY A 35 -4.47 12.02 -21.00
C GLY A 35 -3.36 11.00 -20.78
N VAL A 36 -2.74 10.56 -21.89
CA VAL A 36 -1.73 9.50 -21.93
C VAL A 36 -0.53 9.84 -21.04
N TYR A 37 -0.14 11.11 -20.97
CA TYR A 37 0.96 11.55 -20.12
C TYR A 37 0.70 11.29 -18.62
N GLN A 38 -0.50 11.60 -18.13
CA GLN A 38 -0.88 11.36 -16.73
C GLN A 38 -0.95 9.86 -16.42
N ILE A 39 -1.41 9.04 -17.37
CA ILE A 39 -1.43 7.57 -17.22
C ILE A 39 -0.02 7.01 -17.15
N VAL A 40 0.89 7.43 -18.05
CA VAL A 40 2.30 6.99 -18.04
C VAL A 40 2.98 7.43 -16.74
N LEU A 41 2.74 8.65 -16.28
CA LEU A 41 3.28 9.14 -15.01
C LEU A 41 2.77 8.31 -13.82
N LEU A 42 1.48 8.00 -13.79
CA LEU A 42 0.88 7.14 -12.76
C LEU A 42 1.49 5.73 -12.78
N LEU A 43 1.70 5.16 -13.97
CA LEU A 43 2.35 3.86 -14.14
C LEU A 43 3.81 3.88 -13.65
N LEU A 44 4.55 4.96 -13.91
CA LEU A 44 5.93 5.10 -13.44
C LEU A 44 6.01 5.22 -11.91
N ILE A 45 5.09 5.98 -11.30
CA ILE A 45 4.96 6.04 -9.83
C ILE A 45 4.63 4.66 -9.26
N PHE A 46 3.70 3.94 -9.89
CA PHE A 46 3.35 2.58 -9.48
C PHE A 46 4.55 1.61 -9.57
N LEU A 47 5.31 1.67 -10.68
CA LEU A 47 6.50 0.86 -10.88
C LEU A 47 7.58 1.15 -9.81
N ALA A 48 7.71 2.40 -9.37
CA ALA A 48 8.64 2.77 -8.29
C ALA A 48 8.23 2.21 -6.92
N ILE A 49 6.95 1.90 -6.71
CA ILE A 49 6.43 1.34 -5.45
C ILE A 49 6.60 -0.19 -5.39
N ILE A 50 6.64 -0.89 -6.53
CA ILE A 50 6.74 -2.36 -6.57
C ILE A 50 7.96 -2.91 -5.78
N PRO A 51 9.18 -2.37 -5.95
CA PRO A 51 10.33 -2.85 -5.17
C PRO A 51 10.15 -2.70 -3.66
N MET A 52 9.48 -1.63 -3.21
CA MET A 52 9.17 -1.43 -1.78
C MET A 52 8.21 -2.49 -1.24
N ALA A 53 7.24 -2.90 -2.07
CA ALA A 53 6.34 -3.99 -1.73
C ALA A 53 7.06 -5.35 -1.70
N LEU A 54 7.91 -5.63 -2.69
CA LEU A 54 8.71 -6.86 -2.76
C LEU A 54 9.68 -6.98 -1.56
N GLN A 55 10.33 -5.88 -1.18
CA GLN A 55 11.18 -5.84 0.03
C GLN A 55 10.39 -6.13 1.31
N SER A 56 9.10 -5.80 1.35
CA SER A 56 8.25 -6.12 2.50
C SER A 56 7.85 -7.59 2.56
N MET A 57 7.88 -8.29 1.41
CA MET A 57 7.55 -9.71 1.28
C MET A 57 8.76 -10.64 1.42
N ILE A 58 9.99 -10.14 1.22
CA ILE A 58 11.21 -10.97 1.26
C ILE A 58 11.35 -11.77 2.56
N TYR A 59 10.94 -11.18 3.69
CA TYR A 59 11.00 -11.81 5.00
C TYR A 59 10.21 -13.14 5.06
N VAL A 60 9.08 -13.22 4.36
CA VAL A 60 8.25 -14.44 4.34
C VAL A 60 9.02 -15.61 3.72
N PHE A 61 9.88 -15.34 2.74
CA PHE A 61 10.70 -16.36 2.10
C PHE A 61 11.98 -16.67 2.89
N GLU A 62 12.56 -15.67 3.57
CA GLU A 62 13.78 -15.86 4.38
C GLU A 62 13.52 -16.63 5.68
N SER A 63 12.34 -16.47 6.29
CA SER A 63 11.99 -17.09 7.58
C SER A 63 10.99 -18.24 7.45
N ASP A 64 10.92 -18.88 6.28
CA ASP A 64 9.97 -19.97 6.08
C ASP A 64 10.27 -21.19 6.96
N LYS A 65 9.21 -21.85 7.41
CA LYS A 65 9.30 -23.04 8.27
C LYS A 65 9.58 -24.27 7.39
N VAL A 66 10.80 -24.77 7.46
CA VAL A 66 11.23 -25.96 6.72
C VAL A 66 11.01 -27.22 7.56
N ASP A 67 10.68 -28.33 6.91
CA ASP A 67 10.61 -29.63 7.59
C ASP A 67 12.00 -30.06 8.07
N HIS A 68 12.03 -30.58 9.31
CA HIS A 68 13.25 -30.87 10.03
C HIS A 68 13.08 -32.09 10.93
N TRP A 69 14.20 -32.75 11.20
CA TRP A 69 14.26 -33.96 12.03
C TRP A 69 15.54 -33.94 12.88
N CYS A 70 15.60 -34.80 13.91
CA CYS A 70 16.80 -34.94 14.71
C CYS A 70 17.96 -35.52 13.89
N ASN A 71 19.17 -35.00 14.12
CA ASN A 71 20.38 -35.59 13.56
C ASN A 71 20.87 -36.80 14.39
N VAL A 72 21.46 -37.76 13.68
CA VAL A 72 22.10 -38.97 14.22
C VAL A 72 23.56 -38.93 13.78
N ILE A 73 24.50 -38.84 14.74
CA ILE A 73 25.93 -38.58 14.46
C ILE A 73 26.50 -39.63 13.52
N GLU A 74 26.16 -40.90 13.74
CA GLU A 74 26.65 -42.05 12.98
C GLU A 74 26.30 -41.95 11.49
N TRP A 75 25.21 -41.25 11.15
CA TRP A 75 24.71 -41.09 9.78
C TRP A 75 24.88 -39.68 9.22
N SER A 76 25.37 -38.72 10.01
CA SER A 76 25.52 -37.31 9.60
C SER A 76 26.25 -37.16 8.25
N ASP A 77 27.36 -37.89 8.05
CA ASP A 77 28.13 -37.82 6.80
C ASP A 77 27.41 -38.46 5.61
N ALA A 78 26.58 -39.48 5.88
CA ALA A 78 25.79 -40.13 4.84
C ALA A 78 24.60 -39.25 4.42
N VAL A 79 23.94 -38.61 5.37
CA VAL A 79 22.86 -37.64 5.12
C VAL A 79 23.38 -36.43 4.34
N LYS A 80 24.58 -35.92 4.67
CA LYS A 80 25.20 -34.83 3.88
C LYS A 80 25.42 -35.20 2.42
N LYS A 81 25.76 -36.46 2.11
CA LYS A 81 25.88 -36.94 0.73
C LYS A 81 24.55 -36.99 -0.01
N CYS A 82 23.42 -37.06 0.69
CA CYS A 82 22.12 -36.93 0.01
C CYS A 82 22.01 -35.57 -0.70
N LEU A 83 22.66 -34.50 -0.20
CA LEU A 83 22.63 -33.17 -0.84
C LEU A 83 23.21 -33.16 -2.26
N ASP A 84 24.11 -34.09 -2.58
CA ASP A 84 24.66 -34.23 -3.93
C ASP A 84 23.57 -34.65 -4.95
N LEU A 85 22.46 -35.24 -4.49
CA LEU A 85 21.34 -35.66 -5.31
C LEU A 85 20.28 -34.57 -5.52
N ARG A 86 20.51 -33.34 -5.05
CA ARG A 86 19.53 -32.25 -5.08
C ARG A 86 18.98 -31.94 -6.48
N ASP A 87 19.78 -32.15 -7.53
CA ASP A 87 19.34 -31.94 -8.92
C ASP A 87 18.16 -32.85 -9.32
N ASN A 88 17.98 -33.99 -8.64
CA ASN A 88 16.80 -34.83 -8.79
C ASN A 88 16.01 -34.90 -7.46
N PRO A 89 14.88 -34.17 -7.36
CA PRO A 89 14.17 -33.99 -6.09
C PRO A 89 13.61 -35.30 -5.53
N GLU A 90 13.22 -36.24 -6.38
CA GLU A 90 12.68 -37.54 -5.93
C GLU A 90 13.75 -38.39 -5.25
N ASN A 91 14.95 -38.49 -5.86
CA ASN A 91 16.07 -39.25 -5.30
C ASN A 91 16.61 -38.62 -4.01
N TYR A 92 16.67 -37.29 -3.97
CA TYR A 92 17.04 -36.52 -2.79
C TYR A 92 16.10 -36.83 -1.61
N LEU A 93 14.79 -36.69 -1.85
CA LEU A 93 13.78 -36.90 -0.82
C LEU A 93 13.73 -38.36 -0.37
N GLN A 94 13.88 -39.31 -1.29
CA GLN A 94 13.95 -40.73 -0.95
C GLN A 94 15.17 -41.07 -0.07
N CYS A 95 16.33 -40.48 -0.36
CA CYS A 95 17.54 -40.63 0.45
C CYS A 95 17.31 -40.12 1.88
N LEU A 96 16.75 -38.92 2.02
CA LEU A 96 16.44 -38.31 3.31
C LEU A 96 15.38 -39.08 4.11
N HIS A 97 14.28 -39.43 3.46
CA HIS A 97 13.18 -40.18 4.07
C HIS A 97 13.65 -41.52 4.62
N ARG A 98 14.57 -42.21 3.92
CA ARG A 98 15.17 -43.46 4.41
C ARG A 98 15.82 -43.31 5.79
N TYR A 99 16.56 -42.22 6.02
CA TYR A 99 17.18 -41.95 7.31
C TYR A 99 16.16 -41.49 8.36
N ARG A 100 15.21 -40.63 7.97
CA ARG A 100 14.11 -40.18 8.85
C ARG A 100 13.28 -41.34 9.37
N ASP A 101 12.80 -42.20 8.47
CA ASP A 101 11.93 -43.33 8.79
C ASP A 101 12.63 -44.35 9.70
N SER A 102 13.97 -44.32 9.73
CA SER A 102 14.82 -45.18 10.57
C SER A 102 15.19 -44.59 11.94
N SER A 103 14.98 -43.29 12.19
CA SER A 103 15.38 -42.62 13.44
C SER A 103 14.25 -41.89 14.18
N ILE A 104 13.18 -41.53 13.47
CA ILE A 104 12.14 -40.64 13.97
C ILE A 104 10.85 -41.40 14.30
N PRO A 105 10.26 -41.19 15.49
CA PRO A 105 9.00 -41.80 15.84
C PRO A 105 7.84 -41.22 15.02
N SER A 106 7.04 -42.10 14.46
CA SER A 106 5.79 -41.76 13.78
C SER A 106 4.57 -42.15 14.61
N THR A 107 3.51 -41.38 14.45
CA THR A 107 2.17 -41.66 14.98
C THR A 107 1.22 -41.85 13.80
N ASN A 108 0.44 -42.93 13.84
CA ASN A 108 -0.59 -43.18 12.83
C ASN A 108 -1.92 -42.66 13.34
N GLU A 109 -2.28 -41.44 12.96
CA GLU A 109 -3.62 -40.88 13.18
C GLU A 109 -4.39 -40.94 11.85
N ASP A 110 -5.57 -41.56 11.84
CA ASP A 110 -6.50 -41.62 10.71
C ASP A 110 -5.92 -42.13 9.36
N GLY A 111 -4.89 -42.99 9.41
CA GLY A 111 -4.24 -43.55 8.22
C GLY A 111 -3.19 -42.65 7.56
N LEU A 112 -2.91 -41.48 8.16
CA LEU A 112 -1.78 -40.61 7.82
C LEU A 112 -0.65 -40.85 8.82
N VAL A 113 0.55 -41.15 8.29
CA VAL A 113 1.76 -41.31 9.10
C VAL A 113 2.32 -39.92 9.39
N GLU A 114 2.19 -39.44 10.63
CA GLU A 114 2.76 -38.16 11.05
C GLU A 114 4.05 -38.41 11.85
N TYR A 115 5.17 -37.85 11.38
CA TYR A 115 6.46 -37.97 12.04
C TYR A 115 6.65 -36.88 13.09
N SER A 116 7.22 -37.26 14.24
CA SER A 116 7.58 -36.30 15.30
C SER A 116 8.77 -35.46 14.87
N LYS A 117 8.64 -34.13 14.80
CA LYS A 117 9.73 -33.24 14.34
C LYS A 117 10.87 -33.03 15.36
N CYS A 118 10.59 -33.25 16.65
CA CYS A 118 11.44 -32.84 17.76
C CYS A 118 11.97 -33.99 18.65
N LEU A 119 11.65 -35.23 18.29
CA LEU A 119 11.97 -36.41 19.08
C LEU A 119 12.65 -37.45 18.20
N LYS A 120 13.58 -38.20 18.76
CA LYS A 120 14.17 -39.40 18.14
C LYS A 120 14.11 -40.60 19.08
N TYR A 121 14.29 -41.80 18.52
CA TYR A 121 14.42 -43.01 19.31
C TYR A 121 15.75 -43.02 20.08
N ASP A 122 15.70 -43.42 21.34
CA ASP A 122 16.86 -43.59 22.22
C ASP A 122 17.47 -44.98 22.03
N ILE A 123 18.35 -45.08 21.05
CA ILE A 123 19.04 -46.33 20.68
C ILE A 123 20.48 -46.09 20.28
N GLU A 124 21.25 -47.16 20.37
CA GLU A 124 22.56 -47.23 19.73
C GLU A 124 22.37 -47.45 18.23
N TYR A 125 22.68 -46.42 17.45
CA TYR A 125 22.57 -46.46 16.00
C TYR A 125 23.79 -47.18 15.38
N PRO A 126 23.60 -48.07 14.40
CA PRO A 126 24.72 -48.71 13.70
C PRO A 126 25.49 -47.69 12.84
N SER A 127 26.80 -47.88 12.66
CA SER A 127 27.63 -46.97 11.85
C SER A 127 27.24 -46.89 10.38
N LYS A 128 26.49 -47.87 9.86
CA LYS A 128 25.93 -47.87 8.51
C LYS A 128 24.49 -48.33 8.57
N LEU A 129 23.61 -47.63 7.85
CA LEU A 129 22.21 -48.00 7.71
C LEU A 129 22.06 -49.18 6.74
N SER A 130 21.75 -50.37 7.27
CA SER A 130 21.41 -51.57 6.49
C SER A 130 19.89 -51.66 6.24
N ASP A 131 19.47 -52.31 5.15
CA ASP A 131 18.05 -52.54 4.85
C ASP A 131 17.35 -53.43 5.90
N ASP A 132 18.10 -54.24 6.65
CA ASP A 132 17.58 -55.10 7.72
C ASP A 132 17.36 -54.37 9.06
N PHE A 133 17.71 -53.08 9.15
CA PHE A 133 17.52 -52.29 10.36
C PHE A 133 16.06 -51.85 10.47
N ILE A 134 15.26 -52.57 11.27
CA ILE A 134 13.85 -52.27 11.52
C ILE A 134 13.65 -51.90 12.99
N ILE A 135 13.05 -50.73 13.23
CA ILE A 135 12.77 -50.17 14.57
C ILE A 135 11.63 -50.89 15.30
N ASP A 136 11.28 -52.14 14.97
CA ASP A 136 10.21 -52.86 15.69
C ASP A 136 10.75 -53.81 16.76
N ASN A 137 12.08 -54.02 16.81
CA ASN A 137 12.69 -55.03 17.68
C ASN A 137 13.01 -54.55 19.10
N PHE A 138 12.78 -53.28 19.45
CA PHE A 138 13.02 -52.81 20.81
C PHE A 138 11.83 -52.00 21.37
N THR A 139 11.71 -51.95 22.69
CA THR A 139 10.80 -51.03 23.39
C THR A 139 11.55 -49.73 23.66
N TYR A 140 11.38 -48.74 22.79
CA TYR A 140 12.22 -47.54 22.81
C TYR A 140 11.68 -46.45 23.73
N SER A 141 12.60 -45.83 24.47
CA SER A 141 12.38 -44.50 25.03
C SER A 141 12.50 -43.44 23.91
N LYS A 142 11.85 -42.29 24.08
CA LYS A 142 11.93 -41.15 23.16
C LYS A 142 12.74 -40.06 23.84
N ILE A 143 13.76 -39.56 23.16
CA ILE A 143 14.59 -38.45 23.65
C ILE A 143 14.41 -37.22 22.75
N GLN A 144 14.60 -36.04 23.33
CA GLN A 144 14.70 -34.80 22.57
C GLN A 144 16.00 -34.81 21.75
N CYS A 145 15.99 -34.13 20.60
CA CYS A 145 17.18 -34.03 19.76
C CYS A 145 18.31 -33.34 20.53
N ASP A 146 19.43 -34.03 20.68
CA ASP A 146 20.65 -33.61 21.39
C ASP A 146 21.80 -33.28 20.42
N GLU A 147 21.84 -33.93 19.26
CA GLU A 147 22.98 -33.91 18.32
C GLU A 147 22.74 -33.07 17.05
N GLY A 148 21.92 -32.03 17.15
CA GLY A 148 21.58 -31.11 16.07
C GLY A 148 20.43 -31.58 15.16
N TRP A 149 20.33 -30.97 13.97
CA TRP A 149 19.15 -31.06 13.11
C TRP A 149 19.51 -31.37 11.66
N VAL A 150 18.60 -32.09 10.99
CA VAL A 150 18.61 -32.30 9.55
C VAL A 150 17.39 -31.61 8.96
N TYR A 151 17.59 -30.81 7.91
CA TYR A 151 16.55 -30.01 7.27
C TYR A 151 16.30 -30.51 5.84
N ASP A 152 15.04 -30.43 5.40
CA ASP A 152 14.68 -30.66 4.00
C ASP A 152 15.04 -29.44 3.13
N GLN A 153 16.08 -29.55 2.32
CA GLN A 153 16.58 -28.48 1.46
C GLN A 153 16.13 -28.63 -0.01
N HIS A 154 14.98 -29.26 -0.26
CA HIS A 154 14.43 -29.39 -1.60
C HIS A 154 13.97 -28.05 -2.19
N GLN A 155 13.27 -27.24 -1.38
CA GLN A 155 12.71 -25.95 -1.82
C GLN A 155 13.64 -24.77 -1.52
N TYR A 156 14.28 -24.77 -0.35
CA TYR A 156 15.13 -23.68 0.12
C TYR A 156 16.52 -24.20 0.45
N ILE A 157 17.56 -23.48 -0.01
CA ILE A 157 18.94 -23.83 0.30
C ILE A 157 19.26 -23.49 1.76
N SER A 158 18.84 -22.30 2.19
CA SER A 158 19.06 -21.80 3.55
C SER A 158 17.96 -20.81 3.89
N THR A 159 17.37 -20.98 5.07
CA THR A 159 16.48 -20.00 5.70
C THR A 159 17.05 -19.59 7.04
N THR A 160 16.59 -18.45 7.57
CA THR A 160 16.96 -17.99 8.92
C THR A 160 16.65 -19.05 9.99
N VAL A 161 15.63 -19.88 9.76
CA VAL A 161 15.28 -20.99 10.66
C VAL A 161 16.36 -22.07 10.64
N THR A 162 16.85 -22.46 9.44
CA THR A 162 17.89 -23.49 9.29
C THR A 162 19.28 -23.03 9.71
N GLU A 163 19.59 -21.74 9.57
CA GLU A 163 20.92 -21.20 9.86
C GLU A 163 21.16 -21.00 11.37
N PHE A 164 20.10 -20.65 12.11
CA PHE A 164 20.16 -20.40 13.56
C PHE A 164 19.51 -21.49 14.41
N ASP A 165 19.13 -22.63 13.82
CA ASP A 165 18.45 -23.75 14.47
C ASP A 165 17.22 -23.31 15.31
N LEU A 166 16.33 -22.52 14.70
CA LEU A 166 15.13 -21.97 15.35
C LEU A 166 13.94 -22.92 15.31
N VAL A 167 14.16 -24.16 15.74
CA VAL A 167 13.16 -25.24 15.71
C VAL A 167 12.73 -25.69 17.11
N CYS A 168 11.60 -26.38 17.19
CA CYS A 168 11.07 -26.98 18.42
C CYS A 168 10.94 -25.97 19.58
N GLU A 169 11.78 -26.08 20.62
CA GLU A 169 11.76 -25.14 21.77
C GLU A 169 11.99 -23.68 21.34
N LYS A 170 12.83 -23.47 20.31
CA LYS A 170 13.16 -22.14 19.77
C LYS A 170 12.24 -21.68 18.63
N SER A 171 11.19 -22.43 18.31
CA SER A 171 10.26 -22.11 17.20
C SER A 171 9.64 -20.72 17.31
N HIS A 172 9.39 -20.23 18.53
CA HIS A 172 8.83 -18.90 18.80
C HIS A 172 9.77 -17.75 18.42
N LEU A 173 11.09 -17.99 18.31
CA LEU A 173 12.06 -16.95 17.94
C LEU A 173 11.90 -16.54 16.47
N SER A 174 11.55 -17.47 15.57
CA SER A 174 11.30 -17.15 14.16
C SER A 174 10.18 -16.12 13.99
N GLY A 175 9.07 -16.28 14.73
CA GLY A 175 7.99 -15.29 14.75
C GLY A 175 8.39 -13.96 15.39
N THR A 176 9.24 -14.00 16.41
CA THR A 176 9.75 -12.80 17.08
C THR A 176 10.65 -11.97 16.16
N THR A 177 11.48 -12.61 15.34
CA THR A 177 12.32 -11.94 14.32
C THR A 177 11.45 -11.16 13.33
N GLN A 178 10.28 -11.69 12.93
CA GLN A 178 9.35 -11.02 12.04
C GLN A 178 8.75 -9.78 12.69
N SER A 179 8.33 -9.90 13.95
CA SER A 179 7.81 -8.79 14.73
C SER A 179 8.86 -7.69 14.91
N ILE A 180 10.13 -8.05 15.18
CA ILE A 180 11.25 -7.10 15.31
C ILE A 180 11.50 -6.37 13.98
N PHE A 181 11.50 -7.10 12.85
CA PHE A 181 11.68 -6.52 11.52
C PHE A 181 10.63 -5.45 11.21
N TYR A 182 9.34 -5.77 11.38
CA TYR A 182 8.27 -4.80 11.11
C TYR A 182 8.17 -3.69 12.15
N PHE A 183 8.57 -3.94 13.41
CA PHE A 183 8.71 -2.89 14.41
C PHE A 183 9.83 -1.91 14.03
N GLY A 184 10.98 -2.42 13.58
CA GLY A 184 12.06 -1.60 13.03
C GLY A 184 11.58 -0.75 11.85
N TYR A 185 10.76 -1.32 10.96
CA TYR A 185 10.14 -0.55 9.89
C TYR A 185 9.21 0.54 10.42
N LEU A 186 8.36 0.26 11.41
CA LEU A 186 7.46 1.25 12.02
C LEU A 186 8.25 2.46 12.57
N VAL A 187 9.31 2.18 13.35
CA VAL A 187 10.19 3.21 13.91
C VAL A 187 10.95 3.94 12.80
N GLY A 188 11.42 3.21 11.79
CA GLY A 188 12.09 3.76 10.61
C GLY A 188 11.19 4.71 9.82
N ALA A 189 9.92 4.37 9.63
CA ALA A 189 8.95 5.21 8.93
C ALA A 189 8.66 6.50 9.71
N TRP A 190 8.47 6.40 11.03
CA TRP A 190 8.25 7.55 11.89
C TRP A 190 9.47 8.49 11.97
N SER A 191 10.66 7.92 12.13
CA SER A 191 11.92 8.68 12.21
C SER A 191 12.33 9.27 10.86
N SER A 192 12.21 8.53 9.76
CA SER A 192 12.53 9.03 8.42
C SER A 192 11.61 10.17 7.97
N GLY A 193 10.31 10.12 8.31
CA GLY A 193 9.41 11.25 8.07
C GLY A 193 9.85 12.52 8.81
N SER A 194 10.15 12.37 10.10
CA SER A 194 10.63 13.49 10.93
C SER A 194 11.99 14.04 10.47
N LEU A 195 12.87 13.16 9.97
CA LEU A 195 14.19 13.53 9.46
C LEU A 195 14.12 14.15 8.05
N ALA A 196 13.17 13.73 7.21
CA ALA A 196 12.94 14.31 5.89
C ALA A 196 12.56 15.80 5.98
N ASP A 197 11.83 16.18 7.03
CA ASP A 197 11.48 17.58 7.30
C ASP A 197 12.66 18.42 7.81
N LEU A 198 13.66 17.79 8.44
CA LEU A 198 14.79 18.48 9.09
C LEU A 198 16.00 18.66 8.16
N ARG A 199 16.18 17.82 7.13
CA ARG A 199 17.25 17.93 6.13
C ARG A 199 16.79 17.36 4.79
N HIS A 200 17.26 17.96 3.69
CA HIS A 200 17.18 17.48 2.30
C HIS A 200 17.83 16.08 2.06
N LEU A 201 17.70 15.11 2.97
CA LEU A 201 18.35 13.79 2.88
C LEU A 201 17.52 12.73 2.15
N THR A 202 16.29 13.05 1.73
CA THR A 202 15.50 12.16 0.85
C THR A 202 16.02 12.11 -0.59
N GLU A 203 17.07 12.87 -0.92
CA GLU A 203 17.63 12.98 -2.26
C GLU A 203 18.13 11.62 -2.80
N ILE A 204 18.59 10.65 -2.00
CA ILE A 204 19.25 9.45 -2.59
C ILE A 204 18.28 8.52 -3.34
N ASN A 205 17.06 8.28 -2.84
CA ASN A 205 16.04 7.52 -3.58
C ASN A 205 15.28 8.41 -4.59
N PHE A 206 15.23 9.73 -4.35
CA PHE A 206 14.56 10.68 -5.25
C PHE A 206 15.42 11.10 -6.45
N ILE A 207 16.74 11.08 -6.39
CA ILE A 207 17.66 11.50 -7.48
C ILE A 207 17.39 10.70 -8.76
N SER A 208 17.07 9.40 -8.65
CA SER A 208 16.76 8.56 -9.81
C SER A 208 15.39 8.89 -10.41
N VAL A 209 14.40 9.24 -9.59
CA VAL A 209 13.01 9.50 -10.03
C VAL A 209 12.81 10.95 -10.48
N HIS A 210 13.52 11.91 -9.88
CA HIS A 210 13.50 13.34 -10.25
C HIS A 210 13.98 13.58 -11.68
N ARG A 211 14.82 12.70 -12.23
CA ARG A 211 15.22 12.74 -13.65
C ARG A 211 14.10 12.33 -14.61
N ILE A 212 13.12 11.55 -14.15
CA ILE A 212 12.05 10.96 -14.96
C ILE A 212 10.74 11.76 -14.79
N ILE A 213 10.47 12.19 -13.56
CA ILE A 213 9.26 12.93 -13.19
C ILE A 213 9.60 14.42 -13.17
N PRO A 214 9.06 15.22 -14.12
CA PRO A 214 9.26 16.66 -14.08
C PRO A 214 8.52 17.24 -12.89
N GLU A 215 8.99 18.40 -12.46
CA GLU A 215 8.42 19.12 -11.35
C GLU A 215 7.01 19.64 -11.66
N SER A 216 6.20 19.87 -10.62
CA SER A 216 4.84 20.35 -10.80
C SER A 216 4.82 21.75 -11.43
N PRO A 217 4.11 21.98 -12.56
CA PRO A 217 4.01 23.31 -13.17
C PRO A 217 3.49 24.38 -12.22
N ARG A 218 2.59 24.03 -11.29
CA ARG A 218 2.09 24.95 -10.26
C ARG A 218 3.19 25.43 -9.33
N TRP A 219 4.06 24.52 -8.90
CA TRP A 219 5.14 24.88 -7.98
C TRP A 219 6.19 25.78 -8.67
N LEU A 220 6.47 25.53 -9.95
CA LEU A 220 7.32 26.41 -10.76
C LEU A 220 6.72 27.81 -10.89
N MET A 221 5.41 27.91 -11.11
CA MET A 221 4.71 29.19 -11.14
C MET A 221 4.81 29.94 -9.80
N ASP A 222 4.70 29.24 -8.66
CA ASP A 222 4.86 29.85 -7.33
C ASP A 222 6.30 30.36 -7.07
N ARG A 223 7.30 29.79 -7.74
CA ARG A 223 8.69 30.29 -7.73
C ARG A 223 8.98 31.37 -8.77
N ASN A 224 7.99 31.76 -9.58
CA ASN A 224 8.12 32.66 -10.73
C ASN A 224 8.92 32.09 -11.93
N ASP A 225 9.12 30.77 -12.00
CA ASP A 225 9.78 30.10 -13.13
C ASP A 225 8.77 29.71 -14.22
N TYR A 226 8.11 30.71 -14.82
CA TYR A 226 7.02 30.49 -15.80
C TYR A 226 7.50 29.83 -17.10
N GLU A 227 8.75 30.08 -17.51
CA GLU A 227 9.32 29.48 -18.72
C GLU A 227 9.45 27.95 -18.61
N GLU A 228 9.91 27.44 -17.46
CA GLU A 228 9.99 26.00 -17.22
C GLU A 228 8.60 25.37 -17.07
N ALA A 229 7.66 26.09 -16.44
CA ALA A 229 6.26 25.65 -16.36
C ALA A 229 5.65 25.50 -17.77
N GLU A 230 5.86 26.47 -18.66
CA GLU A 230 5.40 26.40 -20.06
C GLU A 230 6.03 25.21 -20.81
N LYS A 231 7.34 24.98 -20.67
CA LYS A 231 8.02 23.83 -21.29
C LYS A 231 7.36 22.51 -20.90
N ILE A 232 7.03 22.34 -19.62
CA ILE A 232 6.36 21.15 -19.13
C ILE A 232 4.93 21.07 -19.69
N LEU A 233 4.14 22.14 -19.63
CA LEU A 233 2.76 22.15 -20.13
C LEU A 233 2.69 21.84 -21.64
N ARG A 234 3.60 22.39 -22.44
CA ARG A 234 3.71 22.07 -23.87
C ARG A 234 4.11 20.61 -24.10
N LYS A 235 5.01 20.07 -23.28
CA LYS A 235 5.36 18.64 -23.32
C LYS A 235 4.15 17.76 -22.95
N VAL A 236 3.33 18.15 -21.98
CA VAL A 236 2.10 17.40 -21.68
C VAL A 236 1.11 17.49 -22.85
N ALA A 237 0.92 18.68 -23.42
CA ALA A 237 0.02 18.90 -24.55
C ALA A 237 0.45 18.16 -25.83
N THR A 238 1.75 17.99 -26.09
CA THR A 238 2.22 17.16 -27.22
C THR A 238 1.87 15.69 -27.03
N PHE A 239 2.09 15.14 -25.82
CA PHE A 239 1.73 13.76 -25.51
C PHE A 239 0.21 13.52 -25.52
N ASN A 240 -0.57 14.51 -25.11
CA ASN A 240 -2.03 14.44 -25.11
C ASN A 240 -2.67 14.81 -26.46
N LYS A 241 -1.87 15.20 -27.46
CA LYS A 241 -2.33 15.67 -28.78
C LYS A 241 -3.30 16.87 -28.70
N THR A 242 -3.04 17.78 -27.76
CA THR A 242 -3.83 19.01 -27.52
C THR A 242 -2.97 20.26 -27.66
N LEU A 243 -1.81 20.17 -28.33
CA LEU A 243 -0.89 21.28 -28.50
C LEU A 243 -1.51 22.44 -29.30
N ASP A 244 -2.39 22.11 -30.24
CA ASP A 244 -3.15 23.04 -31.08
C ASP A 244 -4.09 23.96 -30.29
N LYS A 245 -4.53 23.52 -29.11
CA LYS A 245 -5.43 24.29 -28.23
C LYS A 245 -4.67 25.24 -27.30
N LEU A 246 -3.34 25.24 -27.33
CA LEU A 246 -2.52 25.99 -26.38
C LEU A 246 -2.00 27.28 -27.03
N PRO A 247 -2.22 28.46 -26.41
CA PRO A 247 -1.76 29.72 -26.98
C PRO A 247 -0.23 29.80 -27.11
N SER A 248 0.25 30.59 -28.07
CA SER A 248 1.68 30.89 -28.23
C SER A 248 2.23 31.74 -27.07
N ASN A 249 1.41 32.63 -26.51
CA ASN A 249 1.80 33.56 -25.44
C ASN A 249 1.47 32.98 -24.05
N LEU A 250 1.70 31.69 -23.85
CA LEU A 250 1.27 30.98 -22.64
C LEU A 250 1.96 31.51 -21.37
N THR A 251 3.26 31.82 -21.44
CA THR A 251 4.01 32.45 -20.35
C THR A 251 3.33 33.73 -19.83
N GLU A 252 2.87 34.60 -20.73
CA GLU A 252 2.25 35.87 -20.36
C GLU A 252 0.89 35.65 -19.70
N ILE A 253 0.08 34.72 -20.23
CA ILE A 253 -1.21 34.32 -19.64
C ILE A 253 -1.03 33.70 -18.26
N LEU A 254 -0.02 32.84 -18.07
CA LEU A 254 0.29 32.24 -16.78
C LEU A 254 0.71 33.30 -15.76
N HIS A 255 1.56 34.23 -16.17
CA HIS A 255 2.02 35.33 -15.33
C HIS A 255 0.88 36.29 -14.97
N GLU A 256 0.02 36.66 -15.91
CA GLU A 256 -1.13 37.53 -15.67
C GLU A 256 -2.19 36.84 -14.81
N GLY A 257 -2.48 35.56 -15.07
CA GLY A 257 -3.37 34.74 -14.25
C GLY A 257 -2.89 34.65 -12.79
N GLN A 258 -1.58 34.46 -12.58
CA GLN A 258 -0.99 34.41 -11.24
C GLN A 258 -0.99 35.79 -10.56
N LYS A 259 -0.61 36.85 -11.27
CA LYS A 259 -0.64 38.23 -10.76
C LYS A 259 -2.05 38.66 -10.36
N ASN A 260 -3.05 38.33 -11.16
CA ASN A 260 -4.45 38.58 -10.84
C ASN A 260 -4.91 37.75 -9.63
N SER A 261 -4.44 36.52 -9.49
CA SER A 261 -4.64 35.71 -8.29
C SER A 261 -4.03 36.37 -7.05
N GLU A 262 -2.77 36.81 -7.11
CA GLU A 262 -2.08 37.50 -6.00
C GLU A 262 -2.74 38.83 -5.60
N ILE A 263 -3.20 39.62 -6.58
CA ILE A 263 -3.92 40.87 -6.33
C ILE A 263 -5.23 40.58 -5.61
N ASN A 264 -5.98 39.57 -6.05
CA ASN A 264 -7.21 39.15 -5.37
C ASN A 264 -6.92 38.58 -3.97
N LEU A 265 -5.83 37.82 -3.81
CA LEU A 265 -5.37 37.31 -2.52
C LEU A 265 -5.02 38.45 -1.55
N LYS A 266 -4.23 39.44 -1.98
CA LYS A 266 -3.89 40.63 -1.18
C LYS A 266 -5.12 41.47 -0.82
N LYS A 267 -6.12 41.51 -1.69
CA LYS A 267 -7.41 42.18 -1.46
C LYS A 267 -8.23 41.47 -0.38
N GLU A 268 -8.06 40.16 -0.24
CA GLU A 268 -8.62 39.34 0.84
C GLU A 268 -7.56 39.03 1.92
N ASN A 269 -7.33 39.91 2.90
CA ASN A 269 -6.36 39.75 4.01
C ASN A 269 -6.21 38.29 4.52
N THR A 270 -5.12 37.63 4.11
CA THR A 270 -5.17 36.22 3.66
C THR A 270 -4.99 35.15 4.75
N ILE A 271 -4.32 35.42 5.86
CA ILE A 271 -4.07 34.38 6.89
C ILE A 271 -4.97 34.59 8.11
N VAL A 272 -5.13 35.83 8.56
CA VAL A 272 -5.91 36.15 9.76
C VAL A 272 -7.40 35.87 9.55
N HIS A 273 -7.92 35.95 8.31
CA HIS A 273 -9.33 35.65 8.02
C HIS A 273 -9.68 34.16 8.17
N ILE A 274 -8.73 33.25 7.92
CA ILE A 274 -8.89 31.81 8.13
C ILE A 274 -9.08 31.51 9.62
N PHE A 275 -8.31 32.18 10.49
CA PHE A 275 -8.40 32.04 11.94
C PHE A 275 -9.52 32.87 12.59
N LYS A 276 -9.97 33.96 11.94
CA LYS A 276 -11.09 34.80 12.42
C LYS A 276 -12.46 34.15 12.20
N LYS A 277 -12.64 33.34 11.15
CA LYS A 277 -13.89 32.62 10.91
C LYS A 277 -13.87 31.26 11.63
N PRO A 278 -14.71 31.04 12.67
CA PRO A 278 -14.65 29.83 13.50
C PRO A 278 -14.90 28.54 12.72
N ARG A 279 -15.75 28.57 11.68
CA ARG A 279 -15.97 27.42 10.79
C ARG A 279 -14.75 27.05 9.94
N MET A 280 -14.00 28.04 9.48
CA MET A 280 -12.78 27.82 8.67
C MET A 280 -11.65 27.31 9.55
N ARG A 281 -11.46 27.90 10.74
CA ARG A 281 -10.50 27.39 11.75
C ARG A 281 -10.76 25.93 12.10
N MET A 282 -12.01 25.57 12.35
CA MET A 282 -12.40 24.18 12.65
C MET A 282 -12.12 23.26 11.45
N ALA A 283 -12.50 23.65 10.24
CA ALA A 283 -12.23 22.86 9.03
C ALA A 283 -10.73 22.68 8.77
N THR A 284 -9.91 23.72 8.93
CA THR A 284 -8.44 23.63 8.78
C THR A 284 -7.82 22.74 9.84
N PHE A 285 -8.28 22.85 11.09
CA PHE A 285 -7.78 21.99 12.18
C PHE A 285 -8.19 20.52 11.97
N ILE A 286 -9.42 20.28 11.52
CA ILE A 286 -9.93 18.96 11.15
C ILE A 286 -9.13 18.38 9.98
N LEU A 287 -8.89 19.15 8.91
CA LEU A 287 -8.10 18.70 7.75
C LEU A 287 -6.65 18.38 8.13
N PHE A 288 -6.02 19.25 8.91
CA PHE A 288 -4.64 19.03 9.38
C PHE A 288 -4.55 17.78 10.25
N ALA A 289 -5.48 17.63 11.21
CA ALA A 289 -5.54 16.44 12.06
C ALA A 289 -5.86 15.18 11.25
N LEU A 290 -6.84 15.21 10.32
CA LEU A 290 -7.22 14.08 9.48
C LEU A 290 -6.14 13.67 8.49
N TRP A 291 -5.38 14.60 7.92
CA TRP A 291 -4.38 14.29 6.91
C TRP A 291 -3.12 13.67 7.54
N SER A 292 -2.60 14.31 8.59
CA SER A 292 -1.46 13.80 9.36
C SER A 292 -1.79 12.51 10.11
N SER A 293 -2.95 12.47 10.78
CA SER A 293 -3.37 11.28 11.52
C SER A 293 -3.87 10.19 10.57
N GLY A 294 -4.54 10.51 9.46
CA GLY A 294 -5.12 9.51 8.56
C GLY A 294 -4.04 8.66 7.89
N MET A 295 -3.04 9.27 7.26
CA MET A 295 -1.95 8.50 6.63
C MET A 295 -1.08 7.78 7.67
N GLY A 296 -0.80 8.42 8.82
CA GLY A 296 -0.03 7.81 9.90
C GLY A 296 -0.74 6.65 10.60
N VAL A 297 -2.04 6.79 10.90
CA VAL A 297 -2.87 5.77 11.54
C VAL A 297 -3.10 4.59 10.62
N CYS A 298 -3.42 4.81 9.34
CA CYS A 298 -3.55 3.72 8.37
C CYS A 298 -2.26 2.91 8.23
N ALA A 299 -1.11 3.60 8.15
CA ALA A 299 0.19 2.93 8.09
C ALA A 299 0.50 2.16 9.40
N ALA A 300 0.25 2.77 10.56
CA ALA A 300 0.49 2.14 11.85
C ALA A 300 -0.39 0.89 12.05
N ILE A 301 -1.68 0.97 11.73
CA ILE A 301 -2.62 -0.17 11.83
C ILE A 301 -2.18 -1.29 10.90
N ALA A 302 -1.78 -0.99 9.66
CA ALA A 302 -1.26 -1.99 8.73
C ALA A 302 -0.03 -2.71 9.30
N ARG A 303 0.89 -1.98 9.96
CA ARG A 303 2.09 -2.59 10.57
C ARG A 303 1.79 -3.37 11.83
N ILE A 304 0.83 -2.95 12.64
CA ILE A 304 0.35 -3.74 13.79
C ILE A 304 -0.24 -5.08 13.29
N GLY A 305 -0.97 -5.06 12.17
CA GLY A 305 -1.43 -6.26 11.49
C GLY A 305 -0.27 -7.18 11.08
N SER A 306 0.78 -6.62 10.45
CA SER A 306 1.98 -7.39 10.08
C SER A 306 2.74 -7.96 11.29
N ILE A 307 2.84 -7.21 12.40
CA ILE A 307 3.51 -7.64 13.64
C ILE A 307 2.72 -8.75 14.35
N SER A 308 1.39 -8.74 14.25
CA SER A 308 0.50 -9.72 14.89
C SER A 308 0.32 -11.01 14.07
N SER A 309 0.55 -10.96 12.75
CA SER A 309 0.47 -12.12 11.85
C SER A 309 1.20 -13.39 12.35
N PRO A 310 2.47 -13.33 12.80
CA PRO A 310 3.19 -14.53 13.24
C PRO A 310 2.58 -15.14 14.50
N ILE A 311 2.10 -14.28 15.41
CA ILE A 311 1.44 -14.71 16.65
C ILE A 311 0.13 -15.44 16.33
N ILE A 312 -0.65 -14.92 15.37
CA ILE A 312 -1.88 -15.55 14.91
C ILE A 312 -1.59 -16.93 14.31
N LEU A 313 -0.52 -17.07 13.53
CA LEU A 313 -0.12 -18.34 12.92
C LEU A 313 0.39 -19.37 13.95
N ILE A 314 1.19 -18.96 14.93
CA ILE A 314 1.66 -19.85 16.01
C ILE A 314 0.48 -20.41 16.81
N ILE A 315 -0.53 -19.58 17.10
CA ILE A 315 -1.76 -20.04 17.77
C ILE A 315 -2.56 -20.98 16.84
N GLY A 316 -2.50 -20.76 15.53
CA GLY A 316 -3.06 -21.64 14.50
C GLY A 316 -2.50 -23.06 14.51
N ASP A 317 -1.24 -23.26 14.93
CA ASP A 317 -0.64 -24.58 15.07
C ASP A 317 -1.33 -25.41 16.18
N VAL A 318 -1.85 -24.74 17.22
CA VAL A 318 -2.63 -25.38 18.30
C VAL A 318 -4.11 -25.47 17.93
N TRP A 319 -4.65 -24.43 17.27
CA TRP A 319 -6.06 -24.35 16.88
C TRP A 319 -6.21 -23.91 15.43
N LYS A 320 -6.24 -24.91 14.52
CA LYS A 320 -6.33 -24.74 13.06
C LYS A 320 -7.37 -23.70 12.57
N PRO A 321 -8.59 -23.58 13.13
CA PRO A 321 -9.56 -22.58 12.65
C PRO A 321 -9.28 -21.13 13.09
N PHE A 322 -8.36 -20.90 14.04
CA PHE A 322 -8.14 -19.59 14.66
C PHE A 322 -7.80 -18.46 13.67
N PRO A 323 -6.82 -18.62 12.74
CA PRO A 323 -6.46 -17.53 11.83
C PRO A 323 -7.61 -17.10 10.92
N TYR A 324 -8.43 -18.07 10.48
CA TYR A 324 -9.59 -17.80 9.62
C TYR A 324 -10.68 -17.00 10.34
N ILE A 325 -10.90 -17.28 11.63
CA ILE A 325 -11.87 -16.57 12.47
C ILE A 325 -11.41 -15.13 12.76
N VAL A 326 -10.11 -14.87 12.83
CA VAL A 326 -9.58 -13.52 13.08
C VAL A 326 -9.58 -12.69 11.80
N CYS A 327 -9.02 -13.22 10.71
CA CYS A 327 -8.82 -12.46 9.47
C CYS A 327 -10.12 -12.25 8.68
N GLY A 328 -11.03 -13.23 8.67
CA GLY A 328 -12.26 -13.18 7.86
C GLY A 328 -13.21 -12.04 8.25
N PRO A 329 -13.67 -11.95 9.51
CA PRO A 329 -14.55 -10.89 9.98
C PRO A 329 -13.93 -9.48 9.86
N MET A 330 -12.61 -9.35 10.08
CA MET A 330 -11.92 -8.07 9.92
C MET A 330 -12.02 -7.55 8.48
N ALA A 331 -11.84 -8.42 7.49
CA ALA A 331 -11.98 -8.04 6.08
C ALA A 331 -13.42 -7.60 5.74
N LEU A 332 -14.43 -8.26 6.31
CA LEU A 332 -15.84 -7.87 6.12
C LEU A 332 -16.16 -6.52 6.75
N VAL A 333 -15.63 -6.24 7.94
CA VAL A 333 -15.77 -4.93 8.60
C VAL A 333 -15.17 -3.84 7.73
N VAL A 334 -13.94 -4.04 7.22
CA VAL A 334 -13.29 -3.08 6.32
C VAL A 334 -14.12 -2.88 5.05
N ALA A 335 -14.55 -3.96 4.39
CA ALA A 335 -15.38 -3.87 3.19
C ALA A 335 -16.70 -3.13 3.44
N SER A 336 -17.36 -3.38 4.57
CA SER A 336 -18.58 -2.68 4.96
C SER A 336 -18.34 -1.19 5.23
N ALA A 337 -17.20 -0.84 5.82
CA ALA A 337 -16.83 0.55 6.06
C ALA A 337 -16.54 1.31 4.75
N VAL A 338 -15.98 0.63 3.73
CA VAL A 338 -15.81 1.22 2.40
C VAL A 338 -17.15 1.54 1.75
N LEU A 339 -18.20 0.74 1.98
CA LEU A 339 -19.54 1.01 1.47
C LEU A 339 -20.23 2.22 2.12
N ILE A 340 -19.77 2.64 3.30
CA ILE A 340 -20.28 3.82 4.02
C ILE A 340 -19.64 5.12 3.48
N LEU A 341 -18.56 5.01 2.69
CA LEU A 341 -17.97 6.19 2.06
C LEU A 341 -18.95 6.75 1.01
N PRO A 342 -19.40 8.01 1.17
CA PRO A 342 -20.30 8.62 0.20
C PRO A 342 -19.59 8.68 -1.16
N ASP A 343 -20.17 8.01 -2.16
CA ASP A 343 -19.63 7.91 -3.51
C ASP A 343 -19.49 9.32 -4.10
N THR A 344 -18.26 9.79 -4.27
CA THR A 344 -17.93 11.11 -4.85
C THR A 344 -18.01 11.11 -6.38
N ARG A 345 -18.49 10.02 -7.00
CA ARG A 345 -18.69 9.94 -8.45
C ARG A 345 -19.58 11.09 -8.96
N ARG A 346 -18.98 11.93 -9.80
CA ARG A 346 -19.60 12.97 -10.65
C ARG A 346 -19.88 14.34 -10.03
N ILE A 347 -19.31 14.66 -8.85
CA ILE A 347 -19.33 16.04 -8.35
C ILE A 347 -17.94 16.65 -8.55
N ALA A 348 -17.82 17.63 -9.44
CA ALA A 348 -16.61 18.44 -9.55
C ALA A 348 -16.36 19.12 -8.20
N LEU A 349 -15.27 18.77 -7.53
CA LEU A 349 -14.94 19.35 -6.23
C LEU A 349 -14.57 20.83 -6.40
N PRO A 350 -15.05 21.71 -5.51
CA PRO A 350 -14.67 23.11 -5.56
C PRO A 350 -13.17 23.26 -5.26
N GLY A 351 -12.41 23.69 -6.26
CA GLY A 351 -10.96 23.92 -6.15
C GLY A 351 -10.58 25.23 -5.47
N THR A 352 -11.54 26.15 -5.29
CA THR A 352 -11.31 27.47 -4.70
C THR A 352 -12.25 27.73 -3.52
N LEU A 353 -11.82 28.60 -2.59
CA LEU A 353 -12.64 28.97 -1.42
C LEU A 353 -14.00 29.57 -1.84
N LYS A 354 -13.99 30.34 -2.93
CA LYS A 354 -15.19 30.99 -3.48
C LYS A 354 -16.14 29.98 -4.12
N ASP A 355 -15.61 29.01 -4.88
CA ASP A 355 -16.40 27.88 -5.40
C ASP A 355 -16.97 27.03 -4.27
N ALA A 356 -16.21 26.82 -3.20
CA ALA A 356 -16.68 26.09 -2.03
C ALA A 356 -17.83 26.83 -1.33
N GLU A 357 -17.72 28.16 -1.19
CA GLU A 357 -18.78 28.98 -0.62
C GLU A 357 -20.04 28.97 -1.51
N ASP A 358 -19.88 29.02 -2.83
CA ASP A 358 -20.98 28.99 -3.79
C ASP A 358 -21.62 27.60 -3.92
N PHE A 359 -20.82 26.53 -3.77
CA PHE A 359 -21.29 25.15 -3.66
C PHE A 359 -22.14 24.96 -2.39
N LEU A 360 -21.67 25.47 -1.25
CA LEU A 360 -22.43 25.45 0.01
C LEU A 360 -23.72 26.27 -0.08
N LYS A 361 -23.69 27.44 -0.75
CA LYS A 361 -24.88 28.27 -0.99
C LYS A 361 -25.89 27.57 -1.89
N ARG A 362 -25.44 26.89 -2.95
CA ARG A 362 -26.30 26.06 -3.83
C ARG A 362 -26.98 24.94 -3.06
N ASN A 363 -26.24 24.18 -2.26
CA ASN A 363 -26.81 23.11 -1.44
C ASN A 363 -27.78 23.63 -0.38
N ARG A 364 -27.50 24.80 0.22
CA ARG A 364 -28.39 25.43 1.21
C ARG A 364 -29.69 25.96 0.57
N LYS A 365 -29.65 26.44 -0.68
CA LYS A 365 -30.85 26.79 -1.46
C LYS A 365 -31.66 25.57 -1.87
N SER A 366 -31.01 24.49 -2.31
CA SER A 366 -31.67 23.22 -2.64
C SER A 366 -32.41 22.62 -1.43
N ARG A 367 -31.80 22.68 -0.23
CA ARG A 367 -32.42 22.24 1.04
C ARG A 367 -33.65 23.09 1.41
N LYS A 368 -33.55 24.43 1.32
CA LYS A 368 -34.71 25.33 1.52
C LYS A 368 -35.83 25.14 0.49
N GLY A 369 -35.51 24.75 -0.75
CA GLY A 369 -36.49 24.43 -1.78
C GLY A 369 -37.25 23.13 -1.48
N LYS A 370 -36.56 22.09 -1.01
CA LYS A 370 -37.19 20.83 -0.58
C LYS A 370 -38.04 21.03 0.68
N ASP A 371 -37.59 21.82 1.66
CA ASP A 371 -38.37 22.12 2.87
C ASP A 371 -39.63 22.96 2.57
N GLY A 372 -39.57 23.85 1.56
CA GLY A 372 -40.74 24.62 1.08
C GLY A 372 -41.76 23.81 0.27
N ILE A 373 -41.33 22.73 -0.40
CA ILE A 373 -42.21 21.82 -1.13
C ILE A 373 -42.82 20.77 -0.18
N ALA A 374 -42.06 20.29 0.81
CA ALA A 374 -42.56 19.37 1.84
C ALA A 374 -43.65 20.01 2.73
N GLY A 375 -43.61 21.33 2.92
CA GLY A 375 -44.66 22.08 3.62
C GLY A 375 -46.02 22.13 2.90
N ASN A 376 -46.08 21.81 1.60
CA ASN A 376 -47.30 21.79 0.79
C ASN A 376 -47.76 20.37 0.39
N GLN A 377 -47.07 19.32 0.85
CA GLN A 377 -47.39 17.92 0.52
C GLN A 377 -47.69 17.04 1.75
N SER A 378 -47.98 17.64 2.90
CA SER A 378 -48.51 16.91 4.08
C SER A 378 -50.01 16.56 3.96
N ALA A 379 -50.44 16.12 2.77
CA ALA A 379 -51.75 15.55 2.53
C ALA A 379 -51.74 14.50 1.41
N GLN A 380 -50.80 13.54 1.43
CA GLN A 380 -51.02 12.15 1.02
C GLN A 380 -49.75 11.33 1.21
N ALA A 381 -49.83 10.35 2.11
CA ALA A 381 -48.77 9.40 2.39
C ALA A 381 -48.71 8.30 1.31
N GLY A 382 -47.49 7.80 1.07
CA GLY A 382 -47.27 6.44 0.58
C GLY A 382 -46.26 6.35 -0.57
N GLY A 383 -44.97 6.20 -0.25
CA GLY A 383 -43.97 5.82 -1.25
C GLY A 383 -42.53 5.95 -0.77
N MET A 384 -41.92 4.81 -0.44
CA MET A 384 -40.51 4.61 -0.08
C MET A 384 -39.51 5.36 -0.99
N THR A 385 -38.60 6.14 -0.39
CA THR A 385 -37.24 6.31 -0.90
C THR A 385 -36.25 6.38 0.28
N ASN A 386 -35.31 5.43 0.28
CA ASN A 386 -34.15 5.42 1.17
C ASN A 386 -33.14 6.46 0.69
N GLU A 387 -33.22 7.69 1.21
CA GLU A 387 -32.10 8.63 1.22
C GLU A 387 -31.66 8.84 2.67
N ALA A 388 -30.66 8.07 3.11
CA ALA A 388 -29.96 8.33 4.37
C ALA A 388 -29.06 9.57 4.16
N PHE A 389 -29.65 10.75 4.26
CA PHE A 389 -28.92 12.01 4.35
C PHE A 389 -28.38 12.14 5.77
N ILE A 390 -27.05 12.08 5.93
CA ILE A 390 -26.39 12.32 7.21
C ILE A 390 -26.67 13.78 7.61
N ASP A 391 -27.31 13.92 8.76
CA ASP A 391 -27.71 15.20 9.33
C ASP A 391 -26.49 15.92 9.93
N CYS A 392 -25.84 16.79 9.17
CA CYS A 392 -24.85 17.73 9.69
C CYS A 392 -25.54 18.89 10.43
N LYS A 393 -26.24 18.60 11.54
CA LYS A 393 -26.74 19.65 12.44
C LYS A 393 -26.21 19.58 13.87
N GLU A 394 -25.52 18.53 14.28
CA GLU A 394 -24.84 18.49 15.58
C GLU A 394 -23.57 17.64 15.51
N VAL A 395 -22.40 18.26 15.25
CA VAL A 395 -21.08 18.04 15.89
C VAL A 395 -20.24 19.29 15.68
#